data_AF-A0A960M0V1-F1
#
_entry.id   AF-A0A960M0V1-F1
#
_cell.length_a   1.000
_cell.length_b   1.000
_cell.length_c   1.000
_cell.angle_alpha   90.00
_cell.angle_beta   90.00
_cell.angle_gamma   90.00
#
_symmetry.space_group_name_H-M   'P 1'
#
loop_
_entity.id
_entity.type
_entity.pdbx_description
1 polymer ?
#
loop_
_entity_poly.entity_id
_entity_poly.type
_entity_poly.pdbx_seq_one_letter_code
_entity_poly.pdbx_strand_id
1 'polypeptide(L)'
;MGPAVSLVENPNGFAYFMTLMIPLYLYFYQKSHHKYIRLGFLGLALAAVYIVLNTGSRTGLLALIAVGAFLLPKYGAQHKMTIVVAVVAVAVFASSLGAMNIQRFKSIPQSIASFLSGEEEKPVSEMNQDEQSAYERKMKNKHTFSLFLHYPIFGVGLKANDNLVMEKFHYAGGQVHNEILYAAKQMGLVGMLLYLSFMRMIFVYGSRIQKEYKQSWPVLSDLGWTFKMQAVVFMVGGFFSPIPWNPLYLIIAGSASALLANLENRSYNLASESI
;
A
#
# COMPACT_ATOMS: atom_id res chain seq x y z
N MET A 1 14.23 17.16 -3.74
CA MET A 1 12.89 17.32 -4.35
C MET A 1 11.83 17.06 -3.31
N GLY A 2 10.71 17.79 -3.33
CA GLY A 2 9.66 17.64 -2.33
C GLY A 2 8.97 16.27 -2.40
N PRO A 3 8.33 15.80 -1.30
CA PRO A 3 7.65 14.51 -1.27
C PRO A 3 6.61 14.37 -2.39
N ALA A 4 5.90 15.45 -2.75
CA ALA A 4 4.93 15.47 -3.86
C ALA A 4 5.54 15.16 -5.24
N VAL A 5 6.79 15.54 -5.51
CA VAL A 5 7.45 15.30 -6.79
C VAL A 5 7.91 13.84 -6.89
N SER A 6 8.50 13.32 -5.81
CA SER A 6 8.88 11.90 -5.74
C SER A 6 7.67 10.94 -5.79
N LEU A 7 6.48 11.41 -5.40
CA LEU A 7 5.23 10.67 -5.45
C LEU A 7 4.70 10.45 -6.87
N VAL A 8 4.94 11.41 -7.78
CA VAL A 8 4.48 11.36 -9.18
C VAL A 8 5.54 10.71 -10.08
N GLU A 9 6.83 10.90 -9.79
CA GLU A 9 7.92 10.34 -10.59
C GLU A 9 8.07 8.82 -10.48
N ASN A 10 7.71 8.23 -9.32
CA ASN A 10 7.78 6.78 -9.14
C ASN A 10 6.42 6.11 -9.44
N PRO A 11 6.27 5.37 -10.56
CA PRO A 11 5.01 4.75 -10.92
C PRO A 11 4.53 3.72 -9.90
N ASN A 12 5.45 3.07 -9.17
CA ASN A 12 5.09 2.13 -8.10
C ASN A 12 4.48 2.86 -6.90
N GLY A 13 5.11 3.97 -6.49
CA GLY A 13 4.60 4.81 -5.41
C GLY A 13 3.21 5.34 -5.74
N PHE A 14 3.03 5.88 -6.94
CA PHE A 14 1.75 6.41 -7.38
C PHE A 14 0.64 5.35 -7.43
N ALA A 15 0.90 4.18 -8.02
CA ALA A 15 -0.05 3.08 -8.08
C ALA A 15 -0.43 2.56 -6.68
N TYR A 16 0.54 2.51 -5.77
CA TYR A 16 0.32 2.16 -4.38
C TYR A 16 -0.61 3.15 -3.67
N PHE A 17 -0.40 4.46 -3.81
CA PHE A 17 -1.28 5.47 -3.20
C PHE A 17 -2.69 5.48 -3.79
N MET A 18 -2.81 5.30 -5.10
CA MET A 18 -4.14 5.16 -5.73
C MET A 18 -4.88 3.94 -5.18
N THR A 19 -4.17 2.81 -5.01
CA THR A 19 -4.74 1.59 -4.41
C THR A 19 -5.16 1.82 -2.95
N LEU A 20 -4.38 2.57 -2.18
CA LEU A 20 -4.69 2.93 -0.79
C LEU A 20 -5.96 3.77 -0.66
N MET A 21 -6.28 4.60 -1.65
CA MET A 21 -7.47 5.44 -1.64
C MET A 21 -8.75 4.68 -2.02
N ILE A 22 -8.66 3.57 -2.76
CA ILE A 22 -9.84 2.80 -3.21
C ILE A 22 -10.79 2.43 -2.05
N PRO A 23 -10.33 1.84 -0.92
CA PRO A 23 -11.22 1.54 0.20
C PRO A 23 -11.94 2.77 0.75
N LEU A 24 -11.28 3.92 0.76
CA LEU A 24 -11.85 5.18 1.26
C LEU A 24 -12.92 5.73 0.30
N TYR A 25 -12.66 5.70 -1.00
CA TYR A 25 -13.66 6.08 -2.00
C TYR A 25 -14.88 5.16 -1.95
N LEU A 26 -14.69 3.85 -1.79
CA LEU A 26 -15.79 2.90 -1.65
C LEU A 26 -16.58 3.10 -0.35
N TYR A 27 -15.92 3.49 0.74
CA TYR A 27 -16.59 3.88 1.98
C TYR A 27 -17.54 5.07 1.75
N PHE A 28 -17.03 6.16 1.15
CA PHE A 28 -17.87 7.33 0.88
C PHE A 28 -18.97 7.07 -0.16
N TYR A 29 -18.71 6.22 -1.16
CA TYR A 29 -19.73 5.75 -2.09
C TYR A 29 -20.91 5.09 -1.35
N GLN A 30 -20.65 4.31 -0.30
CA GLN A 30 -21.71 3.62 0.46
C GLN A 30 -22.45 4.52 1.43
N LYS A 31 -21.77 5.53 1.98
CA LYS A 31 -22.36 6.42 3.00
C LYS A 31 -23.01 7.67 2.41
N SER A 32 -22.77 7.98 1.14
CA SER A 32 -23.38 9.13 0.48
C SER A 32 -24.84 8.86 0.09
N HIS A 33 -25.77 9.67 0.62
CA HIS A 33 -27.19 9.67 0.22
C HIS A 33 -27.42 10.38 -1.12
N HIS A 34 -26.60 11.38 -1.47
CA HIS A 34 -26.77 12.17 -2.68
C HIS A 34 -26.23 11.43 -3.90
N LYS A 35 -27.08 11.24 -4.93
CA LYS A 35 -26.77 10.42 -6.12
C LYS A 35 -25.51 10.88 -6.86
N TYR A 36 -25.30 12.18 -7.00
CA TYR A 36 -24.16 12.73 -7.74
C TYR A 36 -22.84 12.56 -6.97
N ILE A 37 -22.86 12.75 -5.64
CA ILE A 37 -21.69 12.55 -4.79
C ILE A 37 -21.32 11.07 -4.78
N ARG A 38 -22.33 10.20 -4.68
CA ARG A 38 -22.17 8.75 -4.75
C ARG A 38 -21.52 8.35 -6.08
N LEU A 39 -22.05 8.80 -7.22
CA LEU A 39 -21.46 8.53 -8.53
C LEU A 39 -20.05 9.11 -8.66
N GLY A 40 -19.77 10.28 -8.08
CA GLY A 40 -18.44 10.88 -8.03
C GLY A 40 -17.41 9.97 -7.34
N PHE A 41 -17.73 9.44 -6.15
CA PHE A 41 -16.84 8.51 -5.44
C PHE A 41 -16.65 7.18 -6.18
N LEU A 42 -17.69 6.67 -6.85
CA LEU A 42 -17.54 5.50 -7.71
C LEU A 42 -16.61 5.80 -8.89
N GLY A 43 -16.76 6.96 -9.52
CA GLY A 43 -15.89 7.44 -10.59
C GLY A 43 -14.43 7.55 -10.13
N LEU A 44 -14.18 8.10 -8.94
CA LEU A 44 -12.84 8.17 -8.34
C LEU A 44 -12.24 6.78 -8.07
N ALA A 45 -13.03 5.84 -7.57
CA ALA A 45 -12.57 4.46 -7.37
C ALA A 45 -12.21 3.78 -8.69
N LEU A 46 -13.05 3.91 -9.72
CA LEU A 46 -12.78 3.34 -11.05
C LEU A 46 -11.59 4.03 -11.74
N ALA A 47 -11.47 5.35 -11.60
CA ALA A 47 -10.33 6.11 -12.09
C ALA A 47 -9.03 5.67 -11.40
N ALA A 48 -9.05 5.45 -10.08
CA ALA A 48 -7.89 4.94 -9.35
C ALA A 48 -7.47 3.55 -9.86
N VAL A 49 -8.43 2.65 -10.10
CA VAL A 49 -8.16 1.33 -10.72
C VAL A 49 -7.54 1.49 -12.11
N TYR A 50 -8.14 2.32 -12.97
CA TYR A 50 -7.63 2.59 -14.31
C TYR A 50 -6.20 3.15 -14.28
N ILE A 51 -5.94 4.13 -13.41
CA ILE A 51 -4.63 4.73 -13.21
C ILE A 51 -3.61 3.66 -12.78
N VAL A 52 -3.95 2.83 -11.80
CA VAL A 52 -3.09 1.72 -11.34
C VAL A 52 -2.72 0.80 -12.50
N LEU A 53 -3.70 0.40 -13.32
CA LEU A 53 -3.44 -0.45 -14.49
C LEU A 53 -2.56 0.26 -15.53
N ASN A 54 -2.75 1.56 -15.73
CA ASN A 54 -1.99 2.34 -16.69
C ASN A 54 -0.55 2.64 -16.23
N THR A 55 -0.27 2.59 -14.92
CA THR A 55 1.10 2.73 -14.41
C THR A 55 2.03 1.59 -14.85
N GLY A 56 1.48 0.44 -15.25
CA GLY A 56 2.25 -0.77 -15.55
C GLY A 56 3.02 -1.32 -14.34
N SER A 57 2.65 -0.92 -13.11
CA SER A 57 3.32 -1.34 -11.88
C SER A 57 2.81 -2.70 -11.40
N ARG A 58 3.73 -3.67 -11.28
CA ARG A 58 3.46 -4.99 -10.65
C ARG A 58 3.02 -4.84 -9.18
N THR A 59 3.62 -3.90 -8.47
CA THR A 59 3.27 -3.55 -7.08
C THR A 59 1.83 -3.08 -6.98
N GLY A 60 1.44 -2.15 -7.85
CA GLY A 60 0.07 -1.64 -7.90
C GLY A 60 -0.94 -2.75 -8.17
N LEU A 61 -0.63 -3.64 -9.12
CA LEU A 61 -1.49 -4.78 -9.42
C LEU A 61 -1.61 -5.76 -8.24
N LEU A 62 -0.51 -6.12 -7.58
CA LEU A 62 -0.54 -7.00 -6.41
C LEU A 62 -1.32 -6.39 -5.24
N ALA A 63 -1.13 -5.10 -4.97
CA ALA A 63 -1.91 -4.39 -3.95
C ALA A 63 -3.40 -4.35 -4.33
N LEU A 64 -3.73 -4.15 -5.60
CA LEU A 64 -5.10 -4.16 -6.09
C LEU A 64 -5.75 -5.56 -5.97
N ILE A 65 -5.00 -6.62 -6.28
CA ILE A 65 -5.45 -8.01 -6.07
C ILE A 65 -5.69 -8.27 -4.58
N ALA A 66 -4.79 -7.84 -3.70
CA ALA A 66 -4.96 -7.99 -2.26
C ALA A 66 -6.20 -7.25 -1.75
N VAL A 67 -6.42 -6.01 -2.20
CA VAL A 67 -7.65 -5.27 -1.90
C VAL A 67 -8.86 -6.03 -2.42
N GLY A 68 -8.86 -6.44 -3.69
CA GLY A 68 -9.94 -7.22 -4.29
C GLY A 68 -10.28 -8.48 -3.49
N ALA A 69 -9.27 -9.27 -3.10
CA ALA A 69 -9.43 -10.49 -2.32
C ALA A 69 -10.09 -10.25 -0.95
N PHE A 70 -9.84 -9.11 -0.32
CA PHE A 70 -10.49 -8.75 0.94
C PHE A 70 -11.85 -8.04 0.77
N LEU A 71 -12.06 -7.32 -0.34
CA LEU A 71 -13.34 -6.68 -0.69
C LEU A 71 -14.40 -7.74 -1.07
N LEU A 72 -14.01 -8.76 -1.83
CA LEU A 72 -14.91 -9.74 -2.46
C LEU A 72 -15.76 -10.53 -1.45
N PRO A 73 -15.24 -11.05 -0.33
CA PRO A 73 -16.05 -11.77 0.65
C PRO A 73 -17.10 -10.88 1.33
N LYS A 74 -16.79 -9.60 1.58
CA LYS A 74 -17.70 -8.67 2.26
C LYS A 74 -18.79 -8.16 1.33
N TYR A 75 -18.43 -7.73 0.12
CA TYR A 75 -19.38 -7.10 -0.81
C TYR A 75 -19.94 -8.06 -1.85
N GLY A 76 -19.20 -9.12 -2.18
CA GLY A 76 -19.53 -9.95 -3.31
C GLY A 76 -20.74 -10.85 -3.12
N ALA A 77 -21.01 -11.26 -1.88
CA ALA A 77 -22.20 -12.03 -1.56
C ALA A 77 -23.50 -11.23 -1.76
N GLN A 78 -23.46 -9.92 -1.50
CA GLN A 78 -24.63 -9.04 -1.46
C GLN A 78 -24.81 -8.19 -2.74
N HIS A 79 -23.73 -7.97 -3.51
CA HIS A 79 -23.72 -7.07 -4.65
C HIS A 79 -23.09 -7.70 -5.90
N LYS A 80 -23.58 -8.88 -6.28
CA LYS A 80 -23.10 -9.65 -7.45
C LYS A 80 -23.04 -8.81 -8.73
N MET A 81 -24.05 -7.97 -8.99
CA MET A 81 -24.02 -7.08 -10.16
C MET A 81 -22.96 -6.00 -10.08
N THR A 82 -22.66 -5.45 -8.90
CA THR A 82 -21.58 -4.49 -8.74
C THR A 82 -20.21 -5.12 -9.02
N ILE A 83 -20.02 -6.40 -8.64
CA ILE A 83 -18.81 -7.14 -9.02
C ILE A 83 -18.74 -7.31 -10.54
N VAL A 84 -19.82 -7.76 -11.17
CA VAL A 84 -19.85 -7.97 -12.63
C VAL A 84 -19.53 -6.66 -13.36
N VAL A 85 -20.13 -5.54 -12.95
CA VAL A 85 -19.82 -4.22 -13.51
C VAL A 85 -18.37 -3.83 -13.25
N ALA A 86 -17.82 -4.08 -12.06
CA ALA A 86 -16.42 -3.81 -11.77
C ALA A 86 -15.46 -4.66 -12.61
N VAL A 87 -15.76 -5.95 -12.80
CA VAL A 87 -14.97 -6.87 -13.64
C VAL A 87 -15.03 -6.45 -15.10
N VAL A 88 -16.21 -6.10 -15.61
CA VAL A 88 -16.39 -5.59 -16.97
C VAL A 88 -15.65 -4.27 -17.14
N ALA A 89 -15.74 -3.34 -16.19
CA ALA A 89 -15.00 -2.09 -16.23
C ALA A 89 -13.47 -2.34 -16.24
N VAL A 90 -12.98 -3.25 -15.40
CA VAL A 90 -11.57 -3.67 -15.40
C VAL A 90 -11.18 -4.30 -16.74
N ALA A 91 -12.02 -5.14 -17.33
CA ALA A 91 -11.74 -5.77 -18.62
C ALA A 91 -11.70 -4.75 -19.78
N VAL A 92 -12.62 -3.78 -19.80
CA VAL A 92 -12.64 -2.68 -20.76
C VAL A 92 -11.43 -1.75 -20.57
N PHE A 93 -11.04 -1.50 -19.33
CA PHE A 93 -9.82 -0.75 -19.03
C PHE A 93 -8.55 -1.52 -19.38
N ALA A 94 -8.56 -2.84 -19.21
CA ALA A 94 -7.44 -3.68 -19.58
C ALA A 94 -7.25 -3.76 -21.10
N SER A 95 -8.35 -3.71 -21.88
CA SER A 95 -8.27 -3.70 -23.34
C SER A 95 -7.80 -2.37 -23.92
N SER A 96 -7.88 -1.27 -23.15
CA SER A 96 -7.32 0.03 -23.55
C SER A 96 -5.85 0.23 -23.12
N LEU A 97 -5.24 -0.76 -22.46
CA LEU A 97 -3.83 -0.69 -22.08
C LEU A 97 -2.92 -0.79 -23.30
N GLY A 98 -1.90 0.07 -23.34
CA GLY A 98 -0.86 0.00 -24.37
C GLY A 98 -0.12 -1.36 -24.34
N ALA A 99 0.31 -1.83 -25.51
CA ALA A 99 0.96 -3.13 -25.68
C ALA A 99 2.14 -3.38 -24.71
N MET A 100 2.86 -2.32 -24.32
CA MET A 100 3.96 -2.36 -23.35
C MET A 100 3.49 -2.74 -21.93
N ASN A 101 2.35 -2.23 -21.47
CA ASN A 101 1.81 -2.56 -20.14
C ASN A 101 1.29 -4.01 -20.09
N ILE A 102 0.69 -4.47 -21.19
CA ILE A 102 0.24 -5.86 -21.32
C ILE A 102 1.43 -6.82 -21.23
N GLN A 103 2.56 -6.51 -21.88
CA GLN A 103 3.78 -7.32 -21.80
C GLN A 103 4.35 -7.36 -20.37
N ARG A 104 4.37 -6.22 -19.65
CA ARG A 104 4.80 -6.15 -18.24
C ARG A 104 3.92 -6.95 -17.28
N PHE A 105 2.62 -7.05 -17.54
CA PHE A 105 1.73 -7.88 -16.72
C PHE A 105 1.89 -9.38 -17.03
N LYS A 106 2.14 -9.74 -18.30
CA LYS A 106 2.38 -11.13 -18.71
C LYS A 106 3.67 -11.72 -18.13
N SER A 107 4.67 -10.91 -17.81
CA SER A 107 5.94 -11.36 -17.21
C SER A 107 5.86 -11.61 -15.69
N ILE A 108 4.73 -11.27 -15.03
CA ILE A 108 4.55 -11.45 -13.57
C ILE A 108 4.60 -12.92 -13.15
N PRO A 109 3.84 -13.87 -13.75
CA PRO A 109 3.85 -15.26 -13.32
C PRO A 109 5.23 -15.90 -13.47
N GLN A 110 5.94 -15.60 -14.57
CA GLN A 110 7.30 -16.07 -14.79
C GLN A 110 8.29 -15.50 -13.75
N SER A 111 8.13 -14.23 -13.37
CA SER A 111 8.96 -13.61 -12.33
C SER A 111 8.71 -14.19 -10.93
N ILE A 112 7.47 -14.60 -10.63
CA ILE A 112 7.13 -15.28 -9.37
C ILE A 112 7.69 -16.70 -9.39
N ALA A 113 7.56 -17.41 -10.52
CA ALA A 113 8.09 -18.75 -10.69
C ALA A 113 9.61 -18.79 -10.51
N SER A 114 10.35 -17.87 -11.15
CA SER A 114 11.81 -17.79 -11.00
C SER A 114 12.26 -17.41 -9.59
N PHE A 115 11.50 -16.55 -8.90
CA PHE A 115 11.74 -16.23 -7.49
C PHE A 115 11.59 -17.45 -6.57
N LEU A 116 10.61 -18.32 -6.86
CA LEU A 116 10.33 -19.52 -6.07
C LEU A 116 11.22 -20.72 -6.46
N SER A 117 11.63 -20.83 -7.73
CA SER A 117 12.44 -21.95 -8.23
C SER A 117 13.94 -21.79 -7.96
N GLY A 118 14.40 -20.59 -7.62
CA GLY A 118 15.81 -20.35 -7.26
C GLY A 118 16.79 -20.57 -8.42
N GLU A 119 16.33 -20.44 -9.66
CA GLU A 119 17.17 -20.59 -10.86
C GLU A 119 18.36 -19.60 -10.85
N GLU A 120 19.49 -20.04 -11.43
CA GLU A 120 20.72 -19.27 -11.53
C GLU A 120 20.48 -17.94 -12.27
N GLU A 121 20.97 -16.85 -11.66
CA GLU A 121 20.80 -15.51 -12.19
C GLU A 121 21.56 -15.36 -13.51
N LYS A 122 20.84 -15.05 -14.60
CA LYS A 122 21.44 -14.69 -15.88
C LYS A 122 22.45 -13.56 -15.69
N PRO A 123 23.51 -13.45 -16.52
CA PRO A 123 24.37 -12.27 -16.53
C PRO A 123 23.53 -11.00 -16.72
N VAL A 124 23.85 -9.91 -16.02
CA VAL A 124 23.12 -8.62 -16.13
C VAL A 124 23.06 -8.12 -17.58
N SER A 125 24.09 -8.43 -18.38
CA SER A 125 24.15 -8.12 -19.82
C SER A 125 23.10 -8.81 -20.68
N GLU A 126 22.51 -9.90 -20.19
CA GLU A 126 21.49 -10.71 -20.89
C GLU A 126 20.09 -10.49 -20.32
N MET A 127 19.95 -9.68 -19.27
CA MET A 127 18.68 -9.36 -18.65
C MET A 127 17.91 -8.33 -19.48
N ASN A 128 16.61 -8.56 -19.67
CA ASN A 128 15.74 -7.50 -20.16
C ASN A 128 15.51 -6.43 -19.06
N GLN A 129 14.93 -5.29 -19.43
CA GLN A 129 14.70 -4.17 -18.52
C GLN A 129 13.92 -4.55 -17.25
N ASP A 130 12.96 -5.46 -17.37
CA ASP A 130 12.12 -5.93 -16.27
C ASP A 130 12.91 -6.84 -15.31
N GLU A 131 13.71 -7.76 -15.84
CA GLU A 131 14.62 -8.64 -15.11
C GLU A 131 15.69 -7.82 -14.36
N GLN A 132 16.27 -6.82 -15.03
CA GLN A 132 17.24 -5.92 -14.41
C GLN A 132 16.63 -5.11 -13.25
N SER A 133 15.41 -4.58 -13.41
CA SER A 133 14.72 -3.86 -12.32
C SER A 133 14.44 -4.77 -11.13
N ALA A 134 14.05 -6.03 -11.36
CA ALA A 134 13.83 -7.00 -10.29
C ALA A 134 15.14 -7.37 -9.58
N TYR A 135 16.21 -7.60 -10.34
CA TYR A 135 17.56 -7.87 -9.82
C TYR A 135 18.08 -6.71 -8.95
N GLU A 136 17.99 -5.47 -9.43
CA GLU A 136 18.39 -4.29 -8.66
C GLU A 136 17.63 -4.18 -7.34
N ARG A 137 16.31 -4.43 -7.32
CA ARG A 137 15.51 -4.42 -6.08
C ARG A 137 15.95 -5.52 -5.12
N LYS A 138 16.22 -6.72 -5.62
CA LYS A 138 16.73 -7.85 -4.83
C LYS A 138 18.07 -7.49 -4.18
N MET A 139 19.01 -6.97 -4.97
CA MET A 139 20.32 -6.56 -4.48
C MET A 139 20.26 -5.38 -3.50
N LYS A 140 19.41 -4.38 -3.77
CA LYS A 140 19.11 -3.28 -2.85
C LYS A 140 18.62 -3.79 -1.50
N ASN A 141 17.64 -4.70 -1.49
CA ASN A 141 17.12 -5.28 -0.26
C ASN A 141 18.20 -6.09 0.49
N LYS A 142 18.99 -6.91 -0.23
CA LYS A 142 20.08 -7.71 0.35
C LYS A 142 21.17 -6.84 1.00
N HIS A 143 21.65 -5.83 0.29
CA HIS A 143 22.70 -4.93 0.80
C HIS A 143 22.17 -4.04 1.92
N THR A 144 20.91 -3.57 1.82
CA THR A 144 20.28 -2.80 2.89
C THR A 144 20.09 -3.62 4.16
N PHE A 145 19.69 -4.88 4.03
CA PHE A 145 19.60 -5.79 5.18
C PHE A 145 20.99 -6.03 5.80
N SER A 146 22.02 -6.20 4.99
CA SER A 146 23.41 -6.33 5.45
C SER A 146 23.89 -5.06 6.17
N LEU A 147 23.52 -3.88 5.68
CA LEU A 147 23.78 -2.59 6.32
C LEU A 147 23.06 -2.49 7.67
N PHE A 148 21.80 -2.90 7.74
CA PHE A 148 21.03 -2.96 8.99
C PHE A 148 21.74 -3.84 10.03
N LEU A 149 22.25 -5.02 9.66
CA LEU A 149 22.98 -5.88 10.58
C LEU A 149 24.27 -5.25 11.12
N HIS A 150 24.88 -4.31 10.38
CA HIS A 150 26.05 -3.56 10.84
C HIS A 150 25.70 -2.37 11.74
N TYR A 151 24.55 -1.73 11.51
CA TYR A 151 24.06 -0.60 12.30
C TYR A 151 22.66 -0.89 12.88
N PRO A 152 22.53 -1.90 13.77
CA PRO A 152 21.23 -2.50 14.07
C PRO A 152 20.31 -1.62 14.90
N ILE A 153 20.83 -0.75 15.76
CA ILE A 153 19.98 -0.01 16.71
C ILE A 153 19.41 1.26 16.05
N PHE A 154 20.29 2.12 15.54
CA PHE A 154 19.93 3.45 15.03
C PHE A 154 20.08 3.61 13.51
N GLY A 155 20.55 2.59 12.79
CA GLY A 155 20.78 2.68 11.35
C GLY A 155 21.85 3.72 11.01
N VAL A 156 21.77 4.28 9.80
CA VAL A 156 22.74 5.26 9.27
C VAL A 156 22.20 6.69 9.24
N GLY A 157 20.97 6.91 9.74
CA GLY A 157 20.31 8.23 9.76
C GLY A 157 19.47 8.54 8.51
N LEU A 158 18.61 9.56 8.62
CA LEU A 158 17.68 9.99 7.56
C LEU A 158 18.39 10.60 6.33
N LYS A 159 19.55 11.21 6.53
CA LYS A 159 20.39 11.84 5.49
C LYS A 159 21.81 11.27 5.51
N ALA A 160 21.90 9.94 5.54
CA ALA A 160 23.18 9.25 5.43
C ALA A 160 23.89 9.65 4.13
N ASN A 161 25.22 9.73 4.17
CA ASN A 161 26.01 9.93 2.96
C ASN A 161 26.01 8.63 2.15
N ASP A 162 25.28 8.62 1.03
CA ASP A 162 25.14 7.42 0.20
C ASP A 162 26.48 6.92 -0.37
N ASN A 163 27.46 7.80 -0.62
CA ASN A 163 28.77 7.37 -1.12
C ASN A 163 29.48 6.46 -0.09
N LEU A 164 29.48 6.87 1.18
CA LEU A 164 30.06 6.07 2.28
C LEU A 164 29.32 4.75 2.49
N VAL A 165 27.99 4.77 2.34
CA VAL A 165 27.19 3.54 2.41
C VAL A 165 27.54 2.60 1.25
N MET A 166 27.70 3.14 0.04
CA MET A 166 27.97 2.37 -1.18
C MET A 166 29.40 1.81 -1.26
N GLU A 167 30.37 2.39 -0.55
CA GLU A 167 31.74 1.85 -0.45
C GLU A 167 31.74 0.43 0.14
N LYS A 168 30.93 0.19 1.18
CA LYS A 168 30.83 -1.12 1.84
C LYS A 168 29.61 -1.93 1.40
N PHE A 169 28.52 -1.25 1.03
CA PHE A 169 27.25 -1.84 0.64
C PHE A 169 26.77 -1.23 -0.67
N HIS A 170 27.40 -1.65 -1.78
CA HIS A 170 27.22 -1.07 -3.12
C HIS A 170 25.76 -0.75 -3.52
N TYR A 171 24.83 -1.68 -3.29
CA TYR A 171 23.41 -1.47 -3.62
C TYR A 171 22.56 -0.84 -2.51
N ALA A 172 23.09 -0.51 -1.33
CA ALA A 172 22.32 0.10 -0.24
C ALA A 172 22.19 1.64 -0.35
N GLY A 173 22.76 2.25 -1.39
CA GLY A 173 22.62 3.67 -1.68
C GLY A 173 21.21 4.07 -2.12
N GLY A 174 20.82 5.30 -1.83
CA GLY A 174 19.57 5.91 -2.28
C GLY A 174 18.31 5.25 -1.72
N GLN A 175 17.28 5.24 -2.55
CA GLN A 175 15.96 4.69 -2.23
C GLN A 175 15.93 3.15 -2.29
N VAL A 176 15.44 2.55 -1.20
CA VAL A 176 15.21 1.12 -1.06
C VAL A 176 13.73 0.83 -1.30
N HIS A 177 13.40 -0.05 -2.24
CA HIS A 177 12.02 -0.39 -2.62
C HIS A 177 11.39 -1.40 -1.66
N ASN A 178 11.50 -1.13 -0.37
CA ASN A 178 10.89 -1.86 0.73
C ASN A 178 10.86 -0.90 1.93
N GLU A 179 9.69 -0.39 2.28
CA GLU A 179 9.52 0.65 3.32
C GLU A 179 10.02 0.17 4.70
N ILE A 180 9.89 -1.12 5.01
CA ILE A 180 10.34 -1.72 6.28
C ILE A 180 11.87 -1.69 6.36
N LEU A 181 12.55 -2.17 5.31
CA LEU A 181 14.01 -2.12 5.24
C LEU A 181 14.52 -0.68 5.11
N TYR A 182 13.76 0.20 4.48
CA TYR A 182 14.16 1.60 4.36
C TYR A 182 14.06 2.33 5.72
N ALA A 183 13.01 2.06 6.50
CA ALA A 183 12.92 2.50 7.89
C ALA A 183 14.08 1.94 8.74
N ALA A 184 14.48 0.67 8.50
CA ALA A 184 15.64 0.06 9.14
C ALA A 184 16.98 0.70 8.72
N LYS A 185 17.17 1.05 7.44
CA LYS A 185 18.33 1.83 6.98
C LYS A 185 18.43 3.15 7.74
N GLN A 186 17.32 3.87 7.87
CA GLN A 186 17.30 5.21 8.44
C GLN A 186 17.49 5.24 9.95
N MET A 187 16.85 4.31 10.67
CA MET A 187 16.69 4.37 12.13
C MET A 187 16.91 3.00 12.81
N GLY A 188 17.47 2.02 12.12
CA GLY A 188 17.72 0.68 12.64
C GLY A 188 16.45 -0.04 13.09
N LEU A 189 16.61 -0.87 14.12
CA LEU A 189 15.53 -1.62 14.73
C LEU A 189 14.45 -0.69 15.29
N VAL A 190 14.84 0.49 15.81
CA VAL A 190 13.89 1.48 16.33
C VAL A 190 12.95 1.95 15.22
N GLY A 191 13.49 2.33 14.07
CA GLY A 191 12.69 2.72 12.91
C GLY A 191 11.81 1.60 12.38
N MET A 192 12.38 0.41 12.24
CA MET A 192 11.65 -0.76 11.75
C MET A 192 10.47 -1.11 12.65
N LEU A 193 10.68 -1.15 13.98
CA LEU A 193 9.62 -1.44 14.94
C LEU A 193 8.56 -0.34 14.97
N LEU A 194 8.96 0.94 14.88
CA LEU A 194 8.02 2.06 14.83
C LEU A 194 7.15 2.02 13.57
N TYR A 195 7.75 1.70 12.42
CA TYR A 195 7.01 1.52 11.18
C TYR A 195 6.01 0.37 11.33
N LEU A 196 6.45 -0.81 11.79
CA LEU A 196 5.56 -1.97 11.99
C LEU A 196 4.47 -1.72 13.05
N SER A 197 4.77 -0.94 14.10
CA SER A 197 3.78 -0.63 15.14
C SER A 197 2.65 0.22 14.61
N PHE A 198 2.92 1.22 13.76
CA PHE A 198 1.85 1.99 13.13
C PHE A 198 0.97 1.12 12.22
N MET A 199 1.56 0.18 11.49
CA MET A 199 0.81 -0.71 10.61
C MET A 199 -0.09 -1.64 11.42
N ARG A 200 0.46 -2.20 12.51
CA ARG A 200 -0.27 -2.99 13.48
C ARG A 200 -1.41 -2.17 14.11
N MET A 201 -1.17 -0.92 14.49
CA MET A 201 -2.18 -0.04 15.06
C MET A 201 -3.35 0.16 14.10
N ILE A 202 -3.10 0.50 12.83
CA ILE A 202 -4.17 0.69 11.84
C ILE A 202 -5.04 -0.58 11.74
N PHE A 203 -4.41 -1.75 11.63
CA PHE A 203 -5.13 -3.01 11.50
C PHE A 203 -5.91 -3.42 12.76
N VAL A 204 -5.25 -3.36 13.92
CA VAL A 204 -5.84 -3.79 15.21
C VAL A 204 -6.92 -2.80 15.64
N TYR A 205 -6.66 -1.50 15.56
CA TYR A 205 -7.61 -0.47 15.99
C TYR A 205 -8.80 -0.43 15.05
N GLY A 206 -8.57 -0.51 13.73
CA GLY A 206 -9.63 -0.68 12.75
C GLY A 206 -10.51 -1.91 13.03
N SER A 207 -9.90 -3.03 13.45
CA SER A 207 -10.63 -4.25 13.84
C SER A 207 -11.46 -4.09 15.11
N ARG A 208 -10.93 -3.40 16.12
CA ARG A 208 -11.68 -3.08 17.34
C ARG A 208 -12.86 -2.16 17.03
N ILE A 209 -12.61 -1.05 16.34
CA ILE A 209 -13.65 -0.10 15.90
C ILE A 209 -14.74 -0.81 15.09
N GLN A 210 -14.36 -1.66 14.14
CA GLN A 210 -15.30 -2.45 13.34
C GLN A 210 -16.19 -3.34 14.21
N LYS A 211 -15.59 -4.07 15.16
CA LYS A 211 -16.31 -5.04 15.98
C LYS A 211 -17.26 -4.35 16.96
N GLU A 212 -16.77 -3.33 17.66
CA GLU A 212 -17.48 -2.67 18.77
C GLU A 212 -18.65 -1.81 18.27
N TYR A 213 -18.48 -1.09 17.16
CA TYR A 213 -19.55 -0.25 16.59
C TYR A 213 -20.50 -0.99 15.64
N LYS A 214 -20.36 -2.31 15.49
CA LYS A 214 -21.10 -3.08 14.47
C LYS A 214 -22.62 -2.91 14.59
N GLN A 215 -23.14 -2.86 15.82
CA GLN A 215 -24.57 -2.72 16.08
C GLN A 215 -24.96 -1.27 16.42
N SER A 216 -24.15 -0.57 17.20
CA SER A 216 -24.47 0.77 17.72
C SER A 216 -24.25 1.88 16.71
N TRP A 217 -23.19 1.81 15.90
CA TRP A 217 -22.87 2.84 14.90
C TRP A 217 -22.28 2.22 13.62
N PRO A 218 -23.13 1.65 12.75
CA PRO A 218 -22.68 0.91 11.57
C PRO A 218 -21.75 1.70 10.63
N VAL A 219 -21.93 3.03 10.56
CA VAL A 219 -21.06 3.93 9.78
C VAL A 219 -19.62 3.91 10.29
N LEU A 220 -19.39 4.04 11.59
CA LEU A 220 -18.05 3.95 12.18
C LEU A 220 -17.48 2.54 12.09
N SER A 221 -18.31 1.51 12.23
CA SER A 221 -17.88 0.12 12.02
C SER A 221 -17.32 -0.09 10.60
N ASP A 222 -17.98 0.47 9.58
CA ASP A 222 -17.49 0.39 8.20
C ASP A 222 -16.20 1.20 8.00
N LEU A 223 -16.03 2.33 8.69
CA LEU A 223 -14.77 3.08 8.67
C LEU A 223 -13.62 2.28 9.30
N GLY A 224 -13.87 1.59 10.43
CA GLY A 224 -12.91 0.67 11.03
C GLY A 224 -12.49 -0.44 10.07
N TRP A 225 -13.44 -0.98 9.30
CA TRP A 225 -13.13 -1.92 8.23
C TRP A 225 -12.29 -1.31 7.11
N THR A 226 -12.58 -0.07 6.70
CA THR A 226 -11.77 0.68 5.72
C THR A 226 -10.32 0.82 6.16
N PHE A 227 -10.07 1.14 7.44
CA PHE A 227 -8.69 1.19 7.96
C PHE A 227 -7.97 -0.16 7.87
N LYS A 228 -8.65 -1.27 8.17
CA LYS A 228 -8.05 -2.61 8.01
C LYS A 228 -7.64 -2.87 6.57
N MET A 229 -8.49 -2.50 5.61
CA MET A 229 -8.19 -2.63 4.19
C MET A 229 -6.97 -1.79 3.81
N GLN A 230 -6.90 -0.57 4.30
CA GLN A 230 -5.75 0.31 4.08
C GLN A 230 -4.47 -0.26 4.71
N ALA A 231 -4.54 -0.89 5.90
CA ALA A 231 -3.40 -1.60 6.49
C ALA A 231 -2.91 -2.77 5.62
N VAL A 232 -3.81 -3.51 4.97
CA VAL A 232 -3.43 -4.56 4.00
C VAL A 232 -2.70 -3.95 2.80
N VAL A 233 -3.17 -2.80 2.30
CA VAL A 233 -2.47 -2.07 1.23
C VAL A 233 -1.10 -1.58 1.67
N PHE A 234 -0.99 -1.01 2.88
CA PHE A 234 0.31 -0.61 3.46
C PHE A 234 1.26 -1.79 3.55
N MET A 235 0.77 -2.96 3.97
CA MET A 235 1.58 -4.16 4.08
C MET A 235 2.07 -4.63 2.72
N VAL A 236 1.16 -4.86 1.77
CA VAL A 236 1.51 -5.40 0.44
C VAL A 236 2.28 -4.37 -0.39
N GLY A 237 1.82 -3.13 -0.44
CA GLY A 237 2.45 -2.05 -1.21
C GLY A 237 3.78 -1.59 -0.61
N GLY A 238 3.88 -1.53 0.73
CA GLY A 238 5.08 -1.13 1.45
C GLY A 238 6.27 -2.06 1.19
N PHE A 239 6.04 -3.34 0.91
CA PHE A 239 7.11 -4.27 0.50
C PHE A 239 7.82 -3.91 -0.80
N PHE A 240 7.22 -3.05 -1.63
CA PHE A 240 7.77 -2.68 -2.94
C PHE A 240 7.85 -1.16 -3.17
N SER A 241 7.54 -0.36 -2.15
CA SER A 241 7.53 1.10 -2.20
C SER A 241 8.77 1.66 -1.48
N PRO A 242 9.33 2.79 -1.95
CA PRO A 242 10.48 3.43 -1.29
C PRO A 242 10.11 4.62 -0.41
N ILE A 243 8.88 4.72 0.10
CA ILE A 243 8.40 5.93 0.80
C ILE A 243 7.92 5.61 2.22
N PRO A 244 8.85 5.21 3.13
CA PRO A 244 8.51 5.08 4.54
C PRO A 244 8.08 6.45 5.09
N TRP A 245 7.26 6.44 6.14
CA TRP A 245 6.79 7.66 6.82
C TRP A 245 5.95 8.59 5.95
N ASN A 246 5.32 8.08 4.90
CA ASN A 246 4.46 8.91 4.06
C ASN A 246 3.32 9.54 4.89
N PRO A 247 2.90 10.80 4.60
CA PRO A 247 1.91 11.49 5.41
C PRO A 247 0.57 10.76 5.50
N LEU A 248 0.13 10.09 4.44
CA LEU A 248 -1.14 9.36 4.43
C LEU A 248 -1.13 8.20 5.43
N TYR A 249 -0.01 7.50 5.53
CA TYR A 249 0.20 6.45 6.51
C TYR A 249 0.07 6.96 7.95
N LEU A 250 0.74 8.09 8.25
CA LEU A 250 0.68 8.71 9.57
C LEU A 250 -0.72 9.26 9.89
N ILE A 251 -1.41 9.86 8.91
CA ILE A 251 -2.78 10.38 9.06
C ILE A 251 -3.75 9.23 9.37
N ILE A 252 -3.63 8.10 8.68
CA ILE A 252 -4.50 6.94 8.90
C ILE A 252 -4.22 6.30 10.27
N ALA A 253 -2.94 6.17 10.65
CA ALA A 253 -2.56 5.71 11.99
C ALA A 253 -3.10 6.63 13.09
N GLY A 254 -2.97 7.95 12.93
CA GLY A 254 -3.51 8.95 13.85
C GLY A 254 -5.03 8.89 13.94
N SER A 255 -5.71 8.77 12.80
CA SER A 255 -7.17 8.69 12.73
C SER A 255 -7.73 7.43 13.39
N ALA A 256 -7.13 6.26 13.14
CA ALA A 256 -7.50 5.00 13.79
C ALA A 256 -7.28 5.07 15.32
N SER A 257 -6.20 5.72 15.75
CA SER A 257 -5.88 5.90 17.18
C SER A 257 -6.86 6.84 17.87
N ALA A 258 -7.17 7.98 17.26
CA ALA A 258 -8.13 8.94 17.79
C ALA A 258 -9.53 8.34 17.92
N LEU A 259 -9.97 7.57 16.93
CA LEU A 259 -11.27 6.89 16.96
C LEU A 259 -11.33 5.79 18.03
N LEU A 260 -10.23 5.06 18.25
CA LEU A 260 -10.16 4.09 19.34
C LEU A 260 -10.19 4.78 20.71
N ALA A 261 -9.45 5.87 20.89
CA ALA A 261 -9.47 6.64 22.14
C ALA A 261 -10.88 7.16 22.45
N ASN A 262 -11.60 7.66 21.43
CA ASN A 262 -12.99 8.10 21.59
C ASN A 262 -13.94 6.94 21.96
N LEU A 263 -13.71 5.73 21.43
CA LEU A 263 -14.46 4.53 21.80
C LEU A 263 -14.21 4.14 23.27
N GLU A 264 -12.95 4.12 23.69
CA GLU A 264 -12.57 3.73 25.06
C GLU A 264 -13.08 4.73 26.11
N ASN A 265 -13.07 6.02 25.79
CA ASN A 265 -13.58 7.07 26.68
C ASN A 265 -15.11 7.20 26.68
N ARG A 266 -15.84 6.43 25.85
CA ARG A 266 -17.30 6.57 25.62
C ARG A 266 -17.73 8.01 25.39
N SER A 267 -16.89 8.83 24.75
CA SER A 267 -17.12 10.28 24.60
C SER A 267 -18.42 10.61 23.88
N TYR A 268 -18.99 9.65 23.14
CA TYR A 268 -20.27 9.78 22.45
C TYR A 268 -21.50 9.72 23.39
N ASN A 269 -21.42 9.06 24.55
CA ASN A 269 -22.52 9.01 25.51
C ASN A 269 -22.63 10.32 26.31
N LEU A 270 -21.49 10.95 26.62
CA LEU A 270 -21.45 12.22 27.36
C LEU A 270 -22.08 13.36 26.56
N ALA A 271 -21.93 13.35 25.23
CA ALA A 271 -22.51 14.36 24.35
C ALA A 271 -24.04 14.22 24.19
N SER A 272 -24.58 13.00 24.32
CA SER A 272 -26.03 12.75 24.28
C SER A 272 -26.74 12.96 25.61
N GLU A 273 -26.01 12.95 26.73
CA GLU A 273 -26.55 13.25 28.07
C GLU A 273 -26.52 14.76 28.39
N SER A 274 -25.85 15.57 27.56
CA SER A 274 -25.75 17.03 27.70
C SER A 274 -26.70 17.84 26.81
N ILE A 275 -27.70 17.19 26.18
CA ILE A 275 -28.76 17.81 25.38
C ILE A 275 -30.11 17.45 26.01
#